data_AF-A0A949J795-F1
#
_entry.id   AF-A0A949J795-F1
#
_cell.length_a   1.000
_cell.length_b   1.000
_cell.length_c   1.000
_cell.angle_alpha   90.00
_cell.angle_beta   90.00
_cell.angle_gamma   90.00
#
_symmetry.space_group_name_H-M   'P 1'
#
loop_
_entity.id
_entity.type
_entity.pdbx_description
1 polymer ?
#
loop_
_entity_poly.entity_id
_entity_poly.type
_entity_poly.pdbx_seq_one_letter_code
_entity_poly.pdbx_strand_id
1 'polypeptide(L)'
;MSARRSWLWFLFLILAVSIGGYMLFFSPHTREVVSLTVFLPKLLALIFMAFAVSLFPNQWKHRYLMVILLLFAFLIPYENALSWAWFGNVSDEAFEEVFIPLFDQNREVFTTELWTAFYILLLPSFIYGVALAFRMGGGSSEKTFKVCLSGLLIYFSCLNIFIFQTIFHVRWEFPYSEVASWVYHVSYFIGRDPLMHELIYWSIGFMVLLVLVNKAPLEKWGHHLEKILHI
;
A
#
# COMPACT_ATOMS: atom_id res chain seq x y z
N MET A 1 -29.25 0.26 1.26
CA MET A 1 -28.66 -0.92 1.93
C MET A 1 -29.47 -1.16 3.19
N SER A 2 -30.02 -2.37 3.37
CA SER A 2 -30.77 -2.70 4.60
C SER A 2 -29.84 -2.57 5.82
N ALA A 3 -30.38 -2.14 6.96
CA ALA A 3 -29.65 -1.91 8.20
C ALA A 3 -28.80 -3.11 8.68
N ARG A 4 -29.12 -4.33 8.23
CA ARG A 4 -28.35 -5.56 8.51
C ARG A 4 -26.92 -5.59 7.95
N ARG A 5 -26.61 -4.74 6.97
CA ARG A 5 -25.32 -4.73 6.25
C ARG A 5 -24.27 -3.78 6.85
N SER A 6 -24.60 -3.02 7.89
CA SER A 6 -23.76 -1.92 8.38
C SER A 6 -22.63 -2.31 9.32
N TRP A 7 -22.43 -3.59 9.65
CA TRP A 7 -21.39 -4.00 10.59
C TRP A 7 -20.23 -4.76 9.93
N LEU A 8 -20.44 -5.32 8.73
CA LEU A 8 -19.38 -6.09 8.03
C LEU A 8 -18.17 -5.22 7.70
N TRP A 9 -18.37 -3.98 7.25
CA TRP A 9 -17.26 -3.05 7.02
C TRP A 9 -16.44 -2.83 8.30
N PHE A 10 -17.11 -2.78 9.46
CA PHE A 10 -16.48 -2.57 10.75
C PHE A 10 -15.72 -3.81 11.21
N LEU A 11 -16.26 -5.02 10.99
CA LEU A 11 -15.53 -6.27 11.22
C LEU A 11 -14.23 -6.30 10.41
N PHE A 12 -14.31 -6.05 9.09
CA PHE A 12 -13.13 -6.02 8.24
C PHE A 12 -12.15 -4.91 8.62
N LEU A 13 -12.65 -3.76 9.07
CA LEU A 13 -11.81 -2.69 9.60
C LEU A 13 -11.06 -3.15 10.85
N ILE A 14 -11.75 -3.77 11.82
CA ILE A 14 -11.11 -4.30 13.03
C ILE A 14 -10.03 -5.31 12.65
N LEU A 15 -10.32 -6.26 11.75
CA LEU A 15 -9.34 -7.24 11.30
C LEU A 15 -8.13 -6.57 10.62
N ALA A 16 -8.36 -5.63 9.72
CA ALA A 16 -7.30 -4.90 9.02
C ALA A 16 -6.42 -4.11 9.99
N VAL A 17 -7.03 -3.35 10.90
CA VAL A 17 -6.33 -2.52 11.89
C VAL A 17 -5.63 -3.40 12.93
N SER A 18 -6.21 -4.51 13.35
CA SER A 18 -5.59 -5.41 14.32
C SER A 18 -4.35 -6.08 13.73
N ILE A 19 -4.43 -6.58 12.50
CA ILE A 19 -3.28 -7.19 11.83
C ILE A 19 -2.23 -6.13 11.49
N GLY A 20 -2.64 -5.00 10.90
CA GLY A 20 -1.73 -3.90 10.56
C GLY A 20 -1.05 -3.28 11.79
N GLY A 21 -1.81 -3.04 12.85
CA GLY A 21 -1.31 -2.56 14.13
C GLY A 21 -0.38 -3.58 14.80
N TYR A 22 -0.73 -4.86 14.77
CA TYR A 22 0.18 -5.91 15.26
C TYR A 22 1.52 -5.89 14.50
N MET A 23 1.46 -5.80 13.17
CA MET A 23 2.65 -5.73 12.32
C MET A 23 3.47 -4.45 12.53
N LEU A 24 2.83 -3.34 12.89
CA LEU A 24 3.49 -2.04 13.10
C LEU A 24 4.12 -1.91 14.49
N PHE A 25 3.52 -2.51 15.52
CA PHE A 25 3.96 -2.30 16.91
C PHE A 25 4.65 -3.50 17.53
N PHE A 26 4.47 -4.70 16.98
CA PHE A 26 4.95 -5.94 17.60
C PHE A 26 5.78 -6.83 16.67
N SER A 27 5.77 -6.59 15.35
CA SER A 27 6.64 -7.30 14.42
C SER A 27 7.97 -6.57 14.26
N PRO A 28 9.11 -7.29 14.13
CA PRO A 28 10.34 -6.68 13.65
C PRO A 28 10.12 -5.99 12.30
N HIS A 29 10.60 -4.76 12.18
CA HIS A 29 10.60 -4.04 10.91
C HIS A 29 11.80 -4.48 10.08
N THR A 30 11.51 -5.15 8.97
CA THR A 30 12.51 -5.55 7.97
C THR A 30 12.08 -5.01 6.62
N ARG A 31 13.05 -4.54 5.83
CA ARG A 31 12.77 -4.19 4.42
C ARG A 31 12.56 -5.43 3.56
N GLU A 32 13.27 -6.49 3.91
CA GLU A 32 13.23 -7.73 3.19
C GLU A 32 11.95 -8.53 3.48
N VAL A 33 11.44 -9.17 2.43
CA VAL A 33 10.44 -10.22 2.58
C VAL A 33 11.19 -11.52 2.82
N VAL A 34 11.43 -11.84 4.09
CA VAL A 34 12.21 -13.03 4.47
C VAL A 34 11.38 -14.32 4.49
N SER A 35 10.05 -14.20 4.55
CA SER A 35 9.15 -15.36 4.60
C SER A 35 7.70 -15.02 4.24
N LEU A 36 6.96 -16.02 3.75
CA LEU A 36 5.51 -15.91 3.54
C LEU A 36 4.73 -15.60 4.83
N THR A 37 5.23 -16.02 6.00
CA THR A 37 4.57 -15.73 7.29
C THR A 37 4.63 -14.26 7.66
N VAL A 38 5.63 -13.51 7.18
CA VAL A 38 5.69 -12.05 7.33
C VAL A 38 4.90 -11.34 6.22
N PHE A 39 4.92 -11.89 5.00
CA PHE A 39 4.24 -11.30 3.84
C PHE A 39 2.70 -11.43 3.89
N LEU A 40 2.19 -12.63 4.17
CA LEU A 40 0.77 -12.92 4.09
C LEU A 40 -0.08 -12.09 5.07
N PRO A 41 0.31 -11.86 6.34
CA PRO A 41 -0.45 -10.98 7.23
C PRO A 41 -0.53 -9.54 6.71
N LYS A 42 0.57 -8.99 6.16
CA LYS A 42 0.58 -7.65 5.55
C LYS A 42 -0.40 -7.60 4.37
N LEU A 43 -0.36 -8.59 3.48
CA LEU A 43 -1.30 -8.70 2.36
C LEU A 43 -2.75 -8.84 2.84
N LEU A 44 -3.01 -9.66 3.86
CA LEU A 44 -4.35 -9.86 4.43
C LEU A 44 -4.90 -8.56 5.03
N ALA A 45 -4.08 -7.78 5.74
CA ALA A 45 -4.49 -6.48 6.26
C ALA A 45 -4.96 -5.55 5.12
N LEU A 46 -4.22 -5.53 4.00
CA LEU A 46 -4.59 -4.76 2.81
C LEU A 46 -5.90 -5.26 2.17
N ILE A 47 -6.07 -6.58 2.04
CA ILE A 47 -7.30 -7.15 1.48
C ILE A 47 -8.51 -6.87 2.38
N PHE A 48 -8.38 -7.02 3.70
CA PHE A 48 -9.44 -6.67 4.65
C PHE A 48 -9.75 -5.18 4.63
N MET A 49 -8.75 -4.31 4.48
CA MET A 49 -8.99 -2.87 4.30
C MET A 49 -9.78 -2.58 3.02
N ALA A 50 -9.51 -3.29 1.92
CA ALA A 50 -10.30 -3.15 0.69
C ALA A 50 -11.78 -3.52 0.90
N PHE A 51 -12.05 -4.58 1.67
CA PHE A 51 -13.42 -4.93 2.08
C PHE A 51 -14.05 -3.89 3.00
N ALA A 52 -13.30 -3.38 3.99
CA ALA A 52 -13.78 -2.34 4.90
C ALA A 52 -14.20 -1.08 4.14
N VAL A 53 -13.35 -0.59 3.24
CA VAL A 53 -13.60 0.61 2.43
C VAL A 53 -14.76 0.41 1.46
N SER A 54 -14.81 -0.73 0.75
CA SER A 54 -15.88 -1.00 -0.21
C SER A 54 -17.26 -1.16 0.44
N LEU A 55 -17.32 -1.74 1.64
CA LEU A 55 -18.56 -1.96 2.38
C LEU A 55 -18.97 -0.76 3.25
N PHE A 56 -18.12 0.26 3.34
CA PHE A 56 -18.37 1.45 4.16
C PHE A 56 -19.74 2.09 3.82
N PRO A 57 -20.53 2.52 4.83
CA PRO A 57 -21.85 3.10 4.61
C PRO A 57 -21.77 4.49 3.97
N ASN A 58 -22.32 4.60 2.76
CA ASN A 58 -22.29 5.85 1.98
C ASN A 58 -23.27 6.95 2.50
N GLN A 59 -24.22 6.59 3.37
CA GLN A 59 -25.25 7.52 3.86
C GLN A 59 -24.89 8.22 5.17
N TRP A 60 -23.63 8.24 5.55
CA TRP A 60 -23.23 8.83 6.82
C TRP A 60 -23.29 10.36 6.79
N LYS A 61 -23.99 10.95 7.76
CA LYS A 61 -24.29 12.40 7.82
C LYS A 61 -23.03 13.27 7.83
N HIS A 62 -21.95 12.78 8.44
CA HIS A 62 -20.68 13.50 8.60
C HIS A 62 -19.56 12.96 7.71
N ARG A 63 -19.92 12.35 6.57
CA ARG A 63 -18.98 11.72 5.64
C ARG A 63 -17.80 12.64 5.28
N TYR A 64 -18.05 13.93 5.04
CA TYR A 64 -17.01 14.91 4.69
C TYR A 64 -15.92 15.05 5.77
N LEU A 65 -16.24 14.92 7.06
CA LEU A 65 -15.24 14.95 8.14
C LEU A 65 -14.33 13.72 8.07
N MET A 66 -14.85 12.55 7.71
CA MET A 66 -14.04 11.34 7.53
C MET A 66 -13.05 11.49 6.38
N VAL A 67 -13.47 12.02 5.23
CA VAL A 67 -12.54 12.30 4.11
C VAL A 67 -11.49 13.33 4.48
N ILE A 68 -11.87 14.40 5.20
CA ILE A 68 -10.91 15.41 5.65
C ILE A 68 -9.91 14.80 6.64
N LEU A 69 -10.39 14.07 7.65
CA LEU A 69 -9.52 13.41 8.63
C LEU A 69 -8.58 12.40 7.98
N LEU A 70 -9.03 11.68 6.96
CA LEU A 70 -8.19 10.76 6.20
C LEU A 70 -7.17 11.50 5.35
N LEU A 71 -7.56 12.58 4.65
CA LEU A 71 -6.61 13.43 3.94
C LEU A 71 -5.52 13.94 4.90
N PHE A 72 -5.87 14.40 6.10
CA PHE A 72 -4.88 14.82 7.11
C PHE A 72 -4.04 13.66 7.65
N ALA A 73 -4.65 12.51 7.95
CA ALA A 73 -3.94 11.32 8.39
C ALA A 73 -2.95 10.80 7.33
N PHE A 74 -3.15 11.13 6.05
CA PHE A 74 -2.35 10.62 4.93
C PHE A 74 -1.38 11.66 4.32
N LEU A 75 -1.73 12.94 4.28
CA LEU A 75 -0.85 14.01 3.78
C LEU A 75 0.25 14.39 4.77
N ILE A 76 -0.02 14.37 6.09
CA ILE A 76 0.98 14.75 7.10
C ILE A 76 2.17 13.77 7.13
N PRO A 77 1.96 12.44 7.03
CA PRO A 77 3.08 11.51 6.87
C PRO A 77 3.78 11.63 5.51
N TYR A 78 3.08 12.04 4.43
CA TYR A 78 3.64 12.19 3.08
C TYR A 78 4.73 13.26 3.03
N GLU A 79 4.44 14.44 3.58
CA GLU A 79 5.40 15.55 3.63
C GLU A 79 6.62 15.17 4.46
N ASN A 80 6.42 14.52 5.61
CA ASN A 80 7.51 14.01 6.43
C ASN A 80 8.35 12.98 5.67
N ALA A 81 7.74 12.01 4.98
CA ALA A 81 8.50 10.97 4.29
C ALA A 81 9.30 11.49 3.07
N LEU A 82 8.79 12.49 2.34
CA LEU A 82 9.56 13.19 1.29
C LEU A 82 10.73 13.99 1.87
N SER A 83 10.49 14.66 2.99
CA SER A 83 11.53 15.38 3.73
C SER A 83 12.59 14.42 4.27
N TRP A 84 12.22 13.19 4.62
CA TRP A 84 13.11 12.15 5.14
C TRP A 84 13.87 11.39 4.04
N ALA A 85 13.28 11.21 2.86
CA ALA A 85 13.98 10.71 1.67
C ALA A 85 15.11 11.66 1.23
N TRP A 86 14.96 12.96 1.47
CA TRP A 86 16.04 13.94 1.31
C TRP A 86 17.21 13.69 2.28
N PHE A 87 16.91 13.36 3.54
CA PHE A 87 17.93 13.05 4.55
C PHE A 87 18.64 11.71 4.33
N GLY A 88 18.00 10.73 3.67
CA GLY A 88 18.67 9.49 3.27
C GLY A 88 19.76 9.68 2.19
N ASN A 89 19.78 10.83 1.52
CA ASN A 89 20.72 11.15 0.43
C ASN A 89 21.89 12.05 0.87
N VAL A 90 22.04 12.36 2.16
CA VAL A 90 23.21 13.08 2.66
C VAL A 90 24.45 12.14 2.65
N SER A 91 25.66 12.70 2.64
CA SER A 91 26.88 11.88 2.71
C SER A 91 26.92 11.05 3.99
N ASP A 92 27.68 9.96 4.00
CA ASP A 92 27.81 9.11 5.19
C ASP A 92 28.34 9.93 6.37
N GLU A 93 29.31 10.83 6.15
CA GLU A 93 29.80 11.72 7.20
C GLU A 93 28.69 12.65 7.74
N ALA A 94 27.91 13.28 6.87
CA ALA A 94 26.84 14.18 7.28
C ALA A 94 25.71 13.46 8.04
N PHE A 95 25.47 12.18 7.73
CA PHE A 95 24.49 11.37 8.45
C PHE A 95 25.03 10.98 9.82
N GLU A 96 26.29 10.52 9.90
CA GLU A 96 26.91 10.14 11.17
C GLU A 96 27.05 11.32 12.14
N GLU A 97 27.46 12.50 11.66
CA GLU A 97 27.68 13.68 12.50
C GLU A 97 26.37 14.30 13.03
N VAL A 98 25.26 14.19 12.29
CA VAL A 98 24.01 14.88 12.63
C VAL A 98 22.94 13.91 13.14
N PHE A 99 22.72 12.79 12.45
CA PHE A 99 21.58 11.91 12.76
C PHE A 99 21.84 11.00 13.97
N ILE A 100 23.03 10.41 14.07
CA ILE A 100 23.34 9.51 15.20
C ILE A 100 23.23 10.26 16.54
N PRO A 101 23.81 11.46 16.72
CA PRO A 101 23.71 12.19 17.99
C PRO A 101 22.29 12.69 18.32
N LEU A 102 21.49 13.04 17.31
CA LEU A 102 20.15 13.59 17.52
C LEU A 102 19.08 12.52 17.74
N PHE A 103 19.20 11.37 17.07
CA PHE A 103 18.16 10.35 17.02
C PHE A 103 18.58 8.98 17.53
N ASP A 104 19.87 8.77 17.83
CA ASP A 104 20.43 7.49 18.28
C ASP A 104 20.10 6.32 17.31
N GLN A 105 20.08 6.62 16.01
CA GLN A 105 19.77 5.67 14.95
C GLN A 105 20.84 5.69 13.87
N ASN A 106 21.32 4.50 13.50
CA ASN A 106 22.19 4.36 12.33
C ASN A 106 21.36 4.49 11.02
N ARG A 107 22.06 4.68 9.89
CA ARG A 107 21.43 4.86 8.58
C ARG A 107 20.51 3.71 8.20
N GLU A 108 20.89 2.48 8.53
CA GLU A 108 20.10 1.28 8.24
C GLU A 108 18.77 1.27 8.99
N VAL A 109 18.78 1.54 10.30
CA VAL A 109 17.55 1.64 11.10
C VAL A 109 16.66 2.76 10.58
N PHE A 110 17.23 3.96 10.39
CA PHE A 110 16.49 5.11 9.87
C PHE A 110 15.84 4.83 8.52
N THR A 111 16.59 4.29 7.57
CA THR A 111 16.04 3.99 6.25
C THR A 111 15.01 2.86 6.34
N THR A 112 15.16 1.86 7.20
CA THR A 112 14.15 0.79 7.38
C THR A 112 12.82 1.32 7.91
N GLU A 113 12.87 2.22 8.89
CA GLU A 113 11.68 2.88 9.42
C GLU A 113 11.03 3.81 8.38
N LEU A 114 11.84 4.54 7.62
CA LEU A 114 11.35 5.38 6.51
C LEU A 114 10.67 4.55 5.42
N TRP A 115 11.29 3.44 5.00
CA TRP A 115 10.71 2.52 4.02
C TRP A 115 9.40 1.92 4.53
N THR A 116 9.33 1.58 5.82
CA THR A 116 8.11 1.11 6.49
C THR A 116 7.02 2.18 6.44
N ALA A 117 7.32 3.42 6.83
CA ALA A 117 6.36 4.52 6.79
C ALA A 117 5.87 4.80 5.35
N PHE A 118 6.77 4.81 4.37
CA PHE A 118 6.42 5.15 2.98
C PHE A 118 5.62 4.03 2.29
N TYR A 119 6.09 2.79 2.37
CA TYR A 119 5.50 1.70 1.61
C TYR A 119 4.36 0.99 2.34
N ILE A 120 4.39 0.92 3.67
CA ILE A 120 3.34 0.20 4.43
C ILE A 120 2.20 1.15 4.83
N LEU A 121 2.51 2.40 5.18
CA LEU A 121 1.48 3.34 5.61
C LEU A 121 1.03 4.20 4.44
N LEU A 122 1.94 4.96 3.84
CA LEU A 122 1.58 6.07 2.96
C LEU A 122 0.99 5.65 1.60
N LEU A 123 1.64 4.75 0.86
CA LEU A 123 1.14 4.34 -0.46
C LEU A 123 -0.21 3.61 -0.38
N PRO A 124 -0.42 2.63 0.53
CA PRO A 124 -1.72 2.03 0.76
C PRO A 124 -2.77 3.05 1.18
N SER A 125 -2.37 4.04 1.99
CA SER A 125 -3.25 5.12 2.43
C SER A 125 -3.81 5.96 1.28
N PHE A 126 -3.02 6.27 0.25
CA PHE A 126 -3.54 6.94 -0.95
C PHE A 126 -4.58 6.09 -1.67
N ILE A 127 -4.30 4.79 -1.85
CA ILE A 127 -5.21 3.86 -2.52
C ILE A 127 -6.57 3.82 -1.80
N TYR A 128 -6.54 3.61 -0.48
CA TYR A 128 -7.77 3.51 0.32
C TYR A 128 -8.44 4.86 0.54
N GLY A 129 -7.68 5.95 0.65
CA GLY A 129 -8.22 7.31 0.75
C GLY A 129 -9.00 7.70 -0.50
N VAL A 130 -8.44 7.46 -1.69
CA VAL A 130 -9.13 7.70 -2.97
C VAL A 130 -10.35 6.80 -3.11
N ALA A 131 -10.21 5.50 -2.81
CA ALA A 131 -11.33 4.57 -2.89
C ALA A 131 -12.46 4.94 -1.90
N LEU A 132 -12.14 5.37 -0.69
CA LEU A 132 -13.13 5.79 0.29
C LEU A 132 -13.79 7.11 -0.11
N ALA A 133 -13.04 8.06 -0.67
CA ALA A 133 -13.61 9.28 -1.24
C ALA A 133 -14.60 8.95 -2.38
N PHE A 134 -14.23 8.04 -3.28
CA PHE A 134 -15.11 7.52 -4.33
C PHE A 134 -16.38 6.86 -3.74
N ARG A 135 -16.22 6.03 -2.70
CA ARG A 135 -17.33 5.36 -2.01
C ARG A 135 -18.30 6.36 -1.40
N MET A 136 -17.80 7.34 -0.65
CA MET A 136 -18.61 8.38 -0.03
C MET A 136 -19.22 9.37 -1.04
N GLY A 137 -18.64 9.48 -2.23
CA GLY A 137 -19.17 10.28 -3.33
C GLY A 137 -20.36 9.65 -4.05
N GLY A 138 -20.80 8.45 -3.67
CA GLY A 138 -21.87 7.75 -4.41
C GLY A 138 -21.48 6.37 -4.94
N GLY A 139 -20.18 6.04 -4.98
CA GLY A 139 -19.68 4.81 -5.59
C GLY A 139 -20.34 3.55 -5.02
N SER A 140 -20.66 2.56 -5.87
CA SER A 140 -21.16 1.26 -5.40
C SER A 140 -20.04 0.50 -4.67
N SER A 141 -20.40 -0.43 -3.79
CA SER A 141 -19.41 -1.26 -3.07
C SER A 141 -18.52 -2.03 -4.03
N GLU A 142 -19.09 -2.58 -5.10
CA GLU A 142 -18.35 -3.34 -6.10
C GLU A 142 -17.34 -2.46 -6.87
N LYS A 143 -17.78 -1.31 -7.41
CA LYS A 143 -16.87 -0.38 -8.08
C LYS A 143 -15.78 0.10 -7.13
N THR A 144 -16.13 0.38 -5.87
CA THR A 144 -15.15 0.77 -4.85
C THR A 144 -14.12 -0.33 -4.61
N PHE A 145 -14.56 -1.59 -4.49
CA PHE A 145 -13.67 -2.72 -4.33
C PHE A 145 -12.73 -2.88 -5.53
N LYS A 146 -13.23 -2.68 -6.75
CA LYS A 146 -12.40 -2.63 -7.96
C LYS A 146 -11.37 -1.51 -7.91
N VAL A 147 -11.72 -0.32 -7.41
CA VAL A 147 -10.74 0.77 -7.20
C VAL A 147 -9.65 0.32 -6.21
N CYS A 148 -10.03 -0.25 -5.06
CA CYS A 148 -9.06 -0.76 -4.08
C CYS A 148 -8.12 -1.81 -4.68
N LEU A 149 -8.67 -2.84 -5.33
CA LEU A 149 -7.88 -3.91 -5.94
C LEU A 149 -7.00 -3.39 -7.08
N SER A 150 -7.50 -2.45 -7.88
CA SER A 150 -6.73 -1.83 -8.94
C SER A 150 -5.53 -1.07 -8.40
N GLY A 151 -5.73 -0.28 -7.34
CA GLY A 151 -4.64 0.42 -6.67
C GLY A 151 -3.61 -0.54 -6.08
N LEU A 152 -4.04 -1.63 -5.44
CA LEU A 152 -3.14 -2.65 -4.91
C LEU A 152 -2.35 -3.36 -6.02
N LEU A 153 -2.99 -3.71 -7.13
CA LEU A 153 -2.29 -4.33 -8.26
C LEU A 153 -1.25 -3.40 -8.87
N ILE A 154 -1.57 -2.11 -9.03
CA ILE A 154 -0.59 -1.10 -9.49
C ILE A 154 0.54 -0.94 -8.48
N TYR A 155 0.23 -0.96 -7.18
CA TYR A 155 1.24 -0.85 -6.12
C TYR A 155 2.22 -2.03 -6.12
N PHE A 156 1.73 -3.27 -6.28
CA PHE A 156 2.57 -4.47 -6.35
C PHE A 156 3.19 -4.72 -7.74
N SER A 157 2.79 -3.98 -8.78
CA SER A 157 3.31 -4.19 -10.14
C SER A 157 4.73 -3.68 -10.35
N CYS A 158 5.33 -2.98 -9.36
CA CYS A 158 6.60 -2.29 -9.50
C CYS A 158 6.60 -1.15 -10.55
N LEU A 159 5.43 -0.68 -11.00
CA LEU A 159 5.36 0.40 -12.00
C LEU A 159 6.04 1.69 -11.50
N ASN A 160 5.92 1.97 -10.20
CA ASN A 160 6.58 3.10 -9.54
C ASN A 160 8.11 3.05 -9.66
N ILE A 161 8.72 1.86 -9.67
CA ILE A 161 10.18 1.71 -9.76
C ILE A 161 10.69 2.22 -11.11
N PHE A 162 9.99 1.92 -12.20
CA PHE A 162 10.33 2.44 -13.52
C PHE A 162 10.24 3.98 -13.56
N ILE A 163 9.18 4.54 -12.97
CA ILE A 163 9.01 6.00 -12.88
C ILE A 163 10.16 6.63 -12.09
N PHE A 164 10.52 6.07 -10.93
CA PHE A 164 11.63 6.57 -10.12
C PHE A 164 12.97 6.49 -10.86
N GLN A 165 13.27 5.37 -11.53
CA GLN A 165 14.49 5.27 -12.32
C GLN A 165 14.52 6.25 -13.50
N THR A 166 13.39 6.44 -14.19
CA THR A 166 13.31 7.45 -15.26
C THR A 166 13.54 8.86 -14.69
N ILE A 167 12.96 9.19 -13.54
CA ILE A 167 13.20 10.48 -12.87
C ILE A 167 14.69 10.61 -12.51
N PHE A 168 15.30 9.58 -11.91
CA PHE A 168 16.72 9.60 -11.56
C PHE A 168 17.63 9.78 -12.77
N HIS A 169 17.34 9.07 -13.85
CA HIS A 169 18.07 9.18 -15.10
C HIS A 169 17.93 10.55 -15.75
N VAL A 170 16.70 11.06 -15.88
CA VAL A 170 16.44 12.34 -16.56
C VAL A 170 16.94 13.54 -15.75
N ARG A 171 16.79 13.51 -14.42
CA ARG A 171 17.08 14.67 -13.57
C ARG A 171 18.52 14.71 -13.05
N TRP A 172 19.14 13.55 -12.86
CA TRP A 172 20.45 13.42 -12.23
C TRP A 172 21.43 12.54 -13.02
N GLU A 173 21.10 12.16 -14.25
CA GLU A 173 21.96 11.35 -15.14
C GLU A 173 22.38 10.01 -14.53
N PHE A 174 21.64 9.51 -13.53
CA PHE A 174 21.88 8.20 -12.96
C PHE A 174 21.66 7.12 -14.03
N PRO A 175 22.57 6.15 -14.18
CA PRO A 175 22.37 5.06 -15.11
C PRO A 175 21.18 4.20 -14.67
N TYR A 176 20.42 3.69 -15.63
CA TYR A 176 19.46 2.62 -15.35
C TYR A 176 20.20 1.42 -14.78
N SER A 177 19.73 0.90 -13.66
CA SER A 177 20.34 -0.29 -13.08
C SER A 177 19.96 -1.52 -13.92
N GLU A 178 20.84 -2.50 -14.04
CA GLU A 178 20.51 -3.77 -14.71
C GLU A 178 19.81 -4.76 -13.77
N VAL A 179 20.11 -4.64 -12.47
CA VAL A 179 19.60 -5.46 -11.37
C VAL A 179 18.87 -4.56 -10.39
N ALA A 180 17.72 -5.03 -9.90
CA ALA A 180 16.91 -4.30 -8.93
C ALA A 180 16.92 -5.01 -7.56
N SER A 181 18.08 -4.97 -6.90
CA SER A 181 18.32 -5.64 -5.61
C SER A 181 17.49 -5.10 -4.45
N TRP A 182 16.90 -3.91 -4.60
CA TRP A 182 16.04 -3.29 -3.60
C TRP A 182 14.56 -3.73 -3.69
N VAL A 183 14.20 -4.61 -4.63
CA VAL A 183 12.80 -5.02 -4.87
C VAL A 183 12.49 -6.35 -4.16
N TYR A 184 12.60 -6.32 -2.83
CA TYR A 184 12.62 -7.54 -2.01
C TYR A 184 11.40 -8.46 -2.14
N HIS A 185 10.20 -7.91 -2.38
CA HIS A 185 9.02 -8.74 -2.57
C HIS A 185 9.08 -9.56 -3.87
N VAL A 186 9.69 -9.02 -4.94
CA VAL A 186 9.93 -9.77 -6.17
C VAL A 186 11.11 -10.72 -5.98
N SER A 187 12.21 -10.25 -5.35
CA SER A 187 13.37 -11.09 -5.05
C SER A 187 12.98 -12.35 -4.28
N TYR A 188 12.04 -12.25 -3.34
CA TYR A 188 11.52 -13.39 -2.60
C TYR A 188 10.86 -14.45 -3.50
N PHE A 189 10.01 -14.04 -4.44
CA PHE A 189 9.31 -14.97 -5.33
C PHE A 189 10.22 -15.55 -6.42
N ILE A 190 11.23 -14.80 -6.86
CA ILE A 190 12.20 -15.24 -7.87
C ILE A 190 13.34 -16.06 -7.24
N GLY A 191 13.65 -15.86 -5.95
CA GLY A 191 14.75 -16.50 -5.23
C GLY A 191 16.12 -15.86 -5.44
N ARG A 192 16.18 -14.70 -6.12
CA ARG A 192 17.37 -13.87 -6.33
C ARG A 192 16.95 -12.45 -6.68
N ASP A 193 17.91 -11.54 -6.76
CA ASP A 193 17.64 -10.19 -7.24
C ASP A 193 17.12 -10.22 -8.69
N PRO A 194 16.01 -9.51 -8.99
CA PRO A 194 15.44 -9.47 -10.32
C PRO A 194 16.30 -8.62 -11.25
N LEU A 195 16.42 -9.07 -12.50
CA LEU A 195 16.89 -8.24 -13.60
C LEU A 195 15.80 -7.23 -13.97
N MET A 196 16.16 -6.04 -14.44
CA MET A 196 15.16 -5.02 -14.78
C MET A 196 14.16 -5.46 -15.84
N HIS A 197 14.57 -6.31 -16.80
CA HIS A 197 13.63 -6.84 -17.78
C HIS A 197 12.63 -7.85 -17.18
N GLU A 198 12.99 -8.54 -16.11
CA GLU A 198 12.07 -9.42 -15.39
C GLU A 198 10.99 -8.61 -14.67
N LEU A 199 11.34 -7.42 -14.16
CA LEU A 199 10.36 -6.48 -13.63
C LEU A 199 9.40 -5.94 -14.68
N ILE A 200 9.82 -5.86 -15.95
CA ILE A 200 8.90 -5.48 -17.05
C ILE A 200 7.83 -6.57 -17.21
N TYR A 201 8.24 -7.84 -17.27
CA TYR A 201 7.29 -8.96 -17.34
C TYR A 201 6.38 -9.05 -16.12
N TRP A 202 6.95 -8.84 -14.92
CA TRP A 202 6.19 -8.73 -13.68
C TRP A 202 5.09 -7.66 -13.78
N SER A 203 5.48 -6.44 -14.16
CA SER A 203 4.55 -5.31 -14.31
C SER A 203 3.45 -5.60 -15.34
N ILE A 204 3.82 -6.17 -16.50
CA ILE A 204 2.85 -6.58 -17.54
C ILE A 204 1.85 -7.60 -16.99
N GLY A 205 2.32 -8.61 -16.24
CA GLY A 205 1.45 -9.60 -15.60
C GLY A 205 0.41 -8.96 -14.69
N PHE A 206 0.82 -7.98 -13.88
CA PHE A 206 -0.10 -7.21 -13.03
C PHE A 206 -1.05 -6.33 -13.85
N MET A 207 -0.63 -5.75 -14.98
CA MET A 207 -1.52 -5.00 -15.87
C MET A 207 -2.60 -5.89 -16.50
N VAL A 208 -2.26 -7.14 -16.84
CA VAL A 208 -3.25 -8.13 -17.29
C VAL A 208 -4.26 -8.43 -16.16
N LEU A 209 -3.78 -8.71 -14.95
CA LEU A 209 -4.65 -8.92 -13.79
C LEU A 209 -5.54 -7.71 -13.50
N LEU A 210 -5.02 -6.49 -13.65
CA LEU A 210 -5.76 -5.25 -13.48
C LEU A 210 -6.94 -5.17 -14.46
N VAL A 211 -6.71 -5.46 -15.74
CA VAL A 211 -7.78 -5.52 -16.75
C VAL A 211 -8.81 -6.58 -16.39
N LEU A 212 -8.36 -7.78 -15.99
CA LEU A 212 -9.24 -8.88 -15.61
C LEU A 212 -10.12 -8.52 -14.41
N VAL A 213 -9.56 -7.93 -13.35
CA VAL A 213 -10.33 -7.50 -12.16
C VAL A 213 -11.39 -6.47 -12.53
N ASN A 214 -11.06 -5.52 -13.40
CA ASN A 214 -12.02 -4.49 -13.82
C ASN A 214 -13.14 -5.03 -14.71
N LYS A 215 -12.84 -6.07 -15.52
CA LYS A 215 -13.83 -6.77 -16.35
C LYS A 215 -14.62 -7.84 -15.60
N ALA A 216 -14.13 -8.32 -14.46
CA ALA A 216 -14.79 -9.36 -13.67
C ALA A 216 -16.18 -8.89 -13.18
N PRO A 217 -17.22 -9.73 -13.25
CA PRO A 217 -18.56 -9.39 -12.80
C PRO A 217 -18.69 -9.54 -11.28
N LEU A 218 -17.91 -8.77 -10.52
CA LEU A 218 -17.84 -8.86 -9.06
C LEU A 218 -19.19 -8.52 -8.37
N GLU A 219 -20.12 -7.86 -9.06
CA GLU A 219 -21.50 -7.66 -8.57
C GLU A 219 -22.18 -8.99 -8.24
N LYS A 220 -21.94 -10.01 -9.07
CA LYS A 220 -22.52 -11.35 -8.88
C LYS A 220 -21.92 -12.06 -7.67
N TRP A 221 -20.67 -11.72 -7.30
CA TRP A 221 -19.98 -12.34 -6.17
C TRP A 221 -20.51 -11.82 -4.84
N GLY A 222 -20.83 -10.52 -4.78
CA GLY A 222 -21.54 -9.92 -3.64
C GLY A 222 -22.87 -10.64 -3.38
N HIS A 223 -23.67 -10.86 -4.42
CA HIS A 223 -24.93 -11.62 -4.31
C HIS A 223 -24.74 -13.08 -3.90
N HIS A 224 -23.63 -13.71 -4.28
CA HIS A 224 -23.36 -15.10 -3.91
C HIS A 224 -22.89 -15.24 -2.46
N LEU A 225 -22.04 -14.32 -1.99
CA LEU A 225 -21.62 -14.24 -0.59
C LEU A 225 -22.81 -13.90 0.34
N GLU A 226 -23.74 -13.04 -0.11
CA GLU A 226 -25.02 -12.80 0.57
C GLU A 226 -25.79 -14.11 0.79
N LYS A 227 -25.86 -14.96 -0.24
CA LYS A 227 -26.55 -16.24 -0.20
C LYS A 227 -25.88 -17.25 0.75
N ILE A 228 -24.54 -17.27 0.80
CA ILE A 228 -23.76 -18.19 1.64
C ILE A 228 -23.77 -17.78 3.11
N LEU A 229 -23.70 -16.47 3.39
CA LEU A 229 -23.63 -15.96 4.76
C LEU A 229 -25.02 -15.83 5.42
N HIS A 230 -26.10 -16.18 4.72
CA HIS A 230 -27.49 -15.98 5.16
C HIS A 230 -27.79 -14.53 5.59
N ILE A 231 -27.27 -13.53 4.84
CA ILE A 231 -27.44 -12.09 5.13
C ILE A 231 -28.14 -11.35 3.99
#